data_AF-A0A1D6NXP0-F1
#
_entry.id   AF-A0A1D6NXP0-F1
#
_cell.length_a   1.000
_cell.length_b   1.000
_cell.length_c   1.000
_cell.angle_alpha   90.00
_cell.angle_beta   90.00
_cell.angle_gamma   90.00
#
_symmetry.space_group_name_H-M   'P 1'
#
loop_
_entity.id
_entity.type
_entity.pdbx_description
1 polymer ?
#
loop_
_entity_poly.entity_id
_entity_poly.type
_entity_poly.pdbx_seq_one_letter_code
_entity_poly.pdbx_strand_id
1 'polypeptide(L)'
;MAMEEEQTPPELRYLSGLGNTFTSEAVPGSLPVGQNNPLVCPLGLYAEQLSGTSFTTPRARNLRTYAANKPMDGCSLCNADGDFLIVPQQGRLFITTECGRLLVSPGEIVVIPQGLRFAVDLPDGPSRGYVSEIFGAHFQLPDLGPIGANGLASPRDFLSPTAWFEQEHHPGYTIVHKYGGELFSATQDFSPFNVVAWHGNYVPYKYDLSKFCPFNTVLLDHGDPSVNTVLTAPTDKPGVALLDFVIFPPRWLVAENTFRPPYYHRNCMSEFMGLIYGMYEAKADGFLPGGASLHSCMTPHGPDTKTYEATISRAAANEPSRLSGTLAFMFESWLIPRVCPWALDSPCRDLDYYQCWIGLKSHFSPPAAAVDDENE
;
A
#
# COMPACT_ATOMS: atom_id res chain seq x y z
N MET A 1 38.87 -13.54 17.10
CA MET A 1 37.71 -13.24 16.23
C MET A 1 36.72 -14.36 16.43
N ALA A 2 35.71 -14.15 17.27
CA ALA A 2 34.51 -14.98 17.21
C ALA A 2 33.73 -14.53 15.96
N MET A 3 33.20 -15.48 15.20
CA MET A 3 32.21 -15.16 14.18
C MET A 3 30.91 -14.85 14.91
N GLU A 4 30.25 -13.73 14.58
CA GLU A 4 28.89 -13.48 15.04
C GLU A 4 27.98 -14.56 14.42
N GLU A 5 27.25 -15.28 15.26
CA GLU A 5 26.21 -16.19 14.78
C GLU A 5 25.12 -15.33 14.12
N GLU A 6 24.93 -15.50 12.82
CA GLU A 6 23.82 -14.91 12.07
C GLU A 6 22.51 -15.51 12.61
N GLN A 7 21.94 -14.88 13.64
CA GLN A 7 20.70 -15.32 14.27
C GLN A 7 19.56 -15.25 13.25
N THR A 8 19.21 -16.39 12.67
CA THR A 8 18.01 -16.55 11.87
C THR A 8 16.81 -16.06 12.70
N PRO A 9 16.05 -15.05 12.25
CA PRO A 9 14.94 -14.54 13.05
C PRO A 9 13.91 -15.66 13.29
N PRO A 10 13.31 -15.73 14.50
CA PRO A 10 12.43 -16.83 14.88
C PRO A 10 11.22 -16.95 13.94
N GLU A 11 10.77 -18.18 13.70
CA GLU A 11 9.63 -18.48 12.84
C GLU A 11 8.33 -17.87 13.40
N LEU A 12 7.93 -16.73 12.85
CA LEU A 12 6.70 -16.02 13.25
C LEU A 12 5.45 -16.78 12.76
N ARG A 13 4.49 -16.94 13.67
CA ARG A 13 3.17 -17.50 13.37
C ARG A 13 2.15 -16.37 13.18
N TYR A 14 1.14 -16.64 12.36
CA TYR A 14 0.12 -15.67 11.97
C TYR A 14 -1.27 -16.29 11.98
N LEU A 15 -2.29 -15.45 12.21
CA LEU A 15 -3.71 -15.76 12.03
C LEU A 15 -4.16 -15.22 10.67
N SER A 16 -5.02 -15.96 9.94
CA SER A 16 -5.41 -15.62 8.57
C SER A 16 -6.87 -15.19 8.42
N GLY A 17 -7.13 -14.25 7.49
CA GLY A 17 -8.48 -13.79 7.13
C GLY A 17 -8.75 -12.32 7.47
N LEU A 18 -8.72 -11.44 6.47
CA LEU A 18 -9.07 -10.03 6.64
C LEU A 18 -10.52 -9.86 7.11
N GLY A 19 -10.74 -9.05 8.16
CA GLY A 19 -12.06 -8.78 8.74
C GLY A 19 -12.57 -9.85 9.72
N ASN A 20 -11.83 -10.93 9.96
CA ASN A 20 -12.18 -11.93 10.97
C ASN A 20 -12.19 -11.34 12.38
N THR A 21 -13.00 -11.92 13.27
CA THR A 21 -12.81 -11.78 14.72
C THR A 21 -11.80 -12.83 15.17
N PHE A 22 -10.59 -12.38 15.49
CA PHE A 22 -9.49 -13.21 15.94
C PHE A 22 -9.44 -13.33 17.46
N THR A 23 -8.71 -14.35 17.93
CA THR A 23 -8.49 -14.69 19.34
C THR A 23 -7.06 -15.19 19.45
N SER A 24 -6.24 -14.62 20.33
CA SER A 24 -4.81 -14.94 20.42
C SER A 24 -4.29 -14.84 21.86
N GLU A 25 -3.59 -15.88 22.32
CA GLU A 25 -2.99 -15.97 23.66
C GLU A 25 -1.49 -16.29 23.55
N ALA A 26 -0.62 -15.47 24.16
CA ALA A 26 0.79 -15.83 24.32
C ALA A 26 1.00 -16.80 25.50
N VAL A 27 0.12 -16.77 26.51
CA VAL A 27 0.11 -17.66 27.67
C VAL A 27 -1.26 -18.35 27.77
N PRO A 28 -1.36 -19.68 27.75
CA PRO A 28 -2.66 -20.37 27.77
C PRO A 28 -3.56 -19.97 28.94
N GLY A 29 -4.82 -19.65 28.65
CA GLY A 29 -5.82 -19.23 29.64
C GLY A 29 -5.69 -17.77 30.08
N SER A 30 -5.09 -16.91 29.26
CA SER A 30 -4.96 -15.47 29.51
C SER A 30 -6.18 -14.67 29.07
N LEU A 31 -6.99 -15.17 28.13
CA LEU A 31 -8.25 -14.53 27.76
C LEU A 31 -9.40 -14.89 28.72
N PRO A 32 -10.25 -13.91 29.09
CA PRO A 32 -11.48 -14.21 29.83
C PRO A 32 -12.45 -15.06 29.00
N VAL A 33 -13.00 -16.11 29.60
CA VAL A 33 -13.98 -16.99 28.93
C VAL A 33 -15.40 -16.44 29.12
N GLY A 34 -16.09 -16.16 28.02
CA GLY A 34 -17.53 -15.85 28.00
C GLY A 34 -17.92 -14.39 28.32
N GLN A 35 -16.96 -13.49 28.53
CA GLN A 35 -17.19 -12.06 28.78
C GLN A 35 -15.93 -11.25 28.44
N ASN A 36 -16.05 -9.96 28.10
CA ASN A 36 -14.89 -9.13 27.77
C ASN A 36 -14.25 -8.43 28.99
N ASN A 37 -15.07 -8.08 30.00
CA ASN A 37 -14.67 -7.25 31.14
C ASN A 37 -14.96 -7.96 32.48
N PRO A 38 -14.15 -8.96 32.89
CA PRO A 38 -14.30 -9.63 34.18
C PRO A 38 -13.89 -8.72 35.34
N LEU A 39 -14.44 -8.96 36.55
CA LEU A 39 -14.05 -8.22 37.77
C LEU A 39 -12.56 -8.41 38.13
N VAL A 40 -12.00 -9.57 37.79
CA VAL A 40 -10.56 -9.89 37.88
C VAL A 40 -10.19 -10.61 36.60
N CYS A 41 -9.25 -10.08 35.82
CA CYS A 41 -8.80 -10.74 34.60
C CYS A 41 -7.92 -11.95 34.94
N PRO A 42 -7.86 -12.98 34.06
CA PRO A 42 -6.89 -14.05 34.20
C PRO A 42 -5.47 -13.52 34.35
N LEU A 43 -4.64 -14.24 35.10
CA LEU A 43 -3.22 -13.91 35.36
C LEU A 43 -2.96 -12.52 35.99
N GLY A 44 -4.00 -11.81 36.47
CA GLY A 44 -3.86 -10.46 37.02
C GLY A 44 -3.68 -9.36 35.98
N LEU A 45 -4.07 -9.62 34.73
CA LEU A 45 -4.03 -8.67 33.62
C LEU A 45 -5.07 -7.54 33.77
N TYR A 46 -5.04 -6.58 32.85
CA TYR A 46 -6.06 -5.54 32.71
C TYR A 46 -6.78 -5.71 31.37
N ALA A 47 -8.09 -5.47 31.35
CA ALA A 47 -8.87 -5.41 30.13
C ALA A 47 -8.84 -3.98 29.57
N GLU A 48 -8.38 -3.81 28.35
CA GLU A 48 -8.41 -2.55 27.61
C GLU A 48 -9.13 -2.76 26.27
N GLN A 49 -9.97 -1.80 25.86
CA GLN A 49 -10.68 -1.84 24.59
C GLN A 49 -10.15 -0.75 23.65
N LEU A 50 -9.39 -1.16 22.63
CA LEU A 50 -9.05 -0.28 21.52
C LEU A 50 -10.25 -0.15 20.57
N SER A 51 -10.77 1.07 20.40
CA SER A 51 -11.91 1.36 19.52
C SER A 51 -11.43 2.11 18.28
N GLY A 52 -11.30 1.41 17.16
CA GLY A 52 -10.74 1.95 15.91
C GLY A 52 -11.60 3.00 15.20
N THR A 53 -12.92 2.86 15.30
CA THR A 53 -13.89 3.85 14.82
C THR A 53 -14.44 4.66 15.99
N SER A 54 -14.74 5.94 15.78
CA SER A 54 -15.61 6.68 16.71
C SER A 54 -17.08 6.41 16.38
N PHE A 55 -17.97 6.79 17.29
CA PHE A 55 -19.40 6.71 17.03
C PHE A 55 -19.90 7.66 15.91
N THR A 56 -19.13 8.70 15.51
CA THR A 56 -19.49 9.67 14.44
C THR A 56 -18.29 10.45 13.80
N THR A 57 -17.24 9.80 13.28
CA THR A 57 -16.00 10.51 12.79
C THR A 57 -16.18 11.18 11.42
N PRO A 58 -15.49 12.32 11.10
CA PRO A 58 -14.38 12.26 10.11
C PRO A 58 -13.31 13.40 10.15
N ARG A 59 -12.12 13.21 9.52
CA ARG A 59 -11.36 14.22 8.71
C ARG A 59 -10.02 13.71 8.12
N ALA A 60 -9.88 13.71 6.77
CA ALA A 60 -8.75 13.26 5.90
C ALA A 60 -7.62 14.31 5.65
N ARG A 61 -6.37 14.04 5.19
CA ARG A 61 -5.60 12.81 4.76
C ARG A 61 -4.07 13.11 4.70
N ASN A 62 -3.15 12.13 4.51
CA ASN A 62 -1.73 12.38 4.16
C ASN A 62 -1.05 11.25 3.32
N LEU A 63 -0.01 11.56 2.52
CA LEU A 63 0.79 10.58 1.75
C LEU A 63 2.28 10.90 1.92
N ARG A 64 3.11 9.90 2.22
CA ARG A 64 4.53 10.10 2.56
C ARG A 64 5.43 8.94 2.16
N THR A 65 6.62 9.22 1.63
CA THR A 65 7.71 8.23 1.55
C THR A 65 8.41 8.12 2.90
N TYR A 66 8.88 6.93 3.27
CA TYR A 66 9.73 6.74 4.45
C TYR A 66 11.14 6.32 4.02
N ALA A 67 12.13 6.78 4.78
CA ALA A 67 13.50 6.29 4.75
C ALA A 67 14.02 6.25 6.19
N ALA A 68 14.62 5.12 6.59
CA ALA A 68 15.10 4.89 7.94
C ALA A 68 16.47 4.22 7.92
N ASN A 69 17.36 4.62 8.82
CA ASN A 69 18.73 4.10 8.94
C ASN A 69 19.07 3.59 10.34
N LYS A 70 18.09 3.56 11.25
CA LYS A 70 18.18 3.05 12.62
C LYS A 70 16.86 2.39 13.03
N PRO A 71 16.89 1.36 13.89
CA PRO A 71 15.69 0.83 14.53
C PRO A 71 15.09 1.85 15.52
N MET A 72 13.84 1.61 15.93
CA MET A 72 13.15 2.38 16.98
C MET A 72 13.51 1.88 18.39
N ASP A 73 14.80 1.81 18.70
CA ASP A 73 15.28 1.31 20.00
C ASP A 73 14.77 2.18 21.17
N GLY A 74 14.25 1.53 22.22
CA GLY A 74 13.60 2.16 23.37
C GLY A 74 12.40 3.07 23.04
N CYS A 75 11.79 2.94 21.85
CA CYS A 75 10.82 3.90 21.34
C CYS A 75 9.68 3.26 20.53
N SER A 76 8.46 3.79 20.65
CA SER A 76 7.32 3.41 19.79
C SER A 76 6.62 4.63 19.20
N LEU A 77 5.87 4.40 18.12
CA LEU A 77 4.95 5.38 17.53
C LEU A 77 3.51 4.87 17.71
N CYS A 78 2.63 5.75 18.17
CA CYS A 78 1.18 5.63 18.06
C CYS A 78 0.69 6.70 17.08
N ASN A 79 -0.14 6.33 16.10
CA ASN A 79 -0.78 7.32 15.23
C ASN A 79 -2.24 7.53 15.61
N ALA A 80 -2.54 8.63 16.27
CA ALA A 80 -3.90 8.99 16.65
C ALA A 80 -4.68 9.64 15.51
N ASP A 81 -4.06 9.94 14.35
CA ASP A 81 -4.73 10.61 13.23
C ASP A 81 -5.42 9.63 12.26
N GLY A 82 -4.89 8.43 12.06
CA GLY A 82 -5.52 7.41 11.21
C GLY A 82 -4.65 6.18 10.88
N ASP A 83 -5.08 5.38 9.91
CA ASP A 83 -4.41 4.14 9.50
C ASP A 83 -3.21 4.42 8.60
N PHE A 84 -2.11 3.69 8.82
CA PHE A 84 -1.04 3.57 7.84
C PHE A 84 -1.20 2.30 7.01
N LEU A 85 -1.10 2.44 5.69
CA LEU A 85 -0.70 1.34 4.81
C LEU A 85 0.73 1.60 4.33
N ILE A 86 1.62 0.66 4.63
CA ILE A 86 3.07 0.74 4.41
C ILE A 86 3.46 -0.27 3.33
N VAL A 87 4.25 0.19 2.36
CA VAL A 87 4.73 -0.56 1.20
C VAL A 87 6.27 -0.52 1.19
N PRO A 88 6.97 -1.51 1.77
CA PRO A 88 8.43 -1.58 1.72
C PRO A 88 8.94 -1.72 0.29
N GLN A 89 10.06 -1.04 0.00
CA GLN A 89 10.71 -1.06 -1.32
C GLN A 89 12.15 -1.58 -1.22
N GLN A 90 12.88 -1.17 -0.19
CA GLN A 90 14.24 -1.60 0.13
C GLN A 90 14.32 -1.99 1.60
N GLY A 91 14.89 -3.16 1.90
CA GLY A 91 15.02 -3.70 3.25
C GLY A 91 13.70 -4.19 3.85
N ARG A 92 13.75 -5.27 4.61
CA ARG A 92 12.62 -5.78 5.41
C ARG A 92 12.39 -4.86 6.62
N LEU A 93 11.14 -4.81 7.07
CA LEU A 93 10.74 -4.22 8.34
C LEU A 93 10.37 -5.34 9.31
N PHE A 94 10.94 -5.34 10.51
CA PHE A 94 10.45 -6.18 11.61
C PHE A 94 9.66 -5.29 12.56
N ILE A 95 8.34 -5.44 12.55
CA ILE A 95 7.42 -4.53 13.24
C ILE A 95 6.88 -5.23 14.48
N THR A 96 7.15 -4.65 15.64
CA THR A 96 6.50 -5.05 16.90
C THR A 96 5.29 -4.15 17.14
N THR A 97 4.14 -4.75 17.47
CA THR A 97 2.87 -4.06 17.75
C THR A 97 2.27 -4.60 19.06
N GLU A 98 1.28 -3.91 19.62
CA GLU A 98 0.47 -4.42 20.74
C GLU A 98 -0.23 -5.76 20.43
N CYS A 99 -0.47 -6.10 19.16
CA CYS A 99 -1.04 -7.40 18.77
C CYS A 99 0.03 -8.50 18.55
N GLY A 100 1.32 -8.17 18.62
CA GLY A 100 2.44 -9.06 18.32
C GLY A 100 3.31 -8.59 17.16
N ARG A 101 4.08 -9.52 16.57
CA ARG A 101 5.19 -9.21 15.65
C ARG A 101 4.93 -9.60 14.20
N LEU A 102 5.32 -8.73 13.26
CA LEU A 102 5.20 -8.89 11.81
C LEU A 102 6.56 -8.65 11.13
N LEU A 103 7.09 -9.62 10.38
CA LEU A 103 8.19 -9.38 9.44
C LEU A 103 7.59 -9.06 8.06
N VAL A 104 7.94 -7.93 7.45
CA VAL A 104 7.34 -7.44 6.20
C VAL A 104 8.44 -7.12 5.18
N SER A 105 8.39 -7.75 4.01
CA SER A 105 9.42 -7.66 2.97
C SER A 105 8.98 -6.79 1.79
N PRO A 106 9.90 -6.26 0.96
CA PRO A 106 9.53 -5.66 -0.32
C PRO A 106 8.77 -6.65 -1.21
N GLY A 107 7.62 -6.22 -1.73
CA GLY A 107 6.63 -7.10 -2.39
C GLY A 107 5.48 -7.55 -1.47
N GLU A 108 5.58 -7.26 -0.17
CA GLU A 108 4.47 -7.34 0.77
C GLU A 108 4.00 -5.93 1.16
N ILE A 109 2.83 -5.83 1.78
CA ILE A 109 2.33 -4.62 2.45
C ILE A 109 1.98 -4.93 3.89
N VAL A 110 1.86 -3.88 4.71
CA VAL A 110 1.30 -3.97 6.06
C VAL A 110 0.39 -2.76 6.34
N VAL A 111 -0.75 -3.03 6.98
CA VAL A 111 -1.63 -2.00 7.54
C VAL A 111 -1.45 -1.97 9.05
N ILE A 112 -1.18 -0.79 9.59
CA ILE A 112 -1.18 -0.50 11.03
C ILE A 112 -2.37 0.45 11.30
N PRO A 113 -3.46 -0.05 11.89
CA PRO A 113 -4.62 0.77 12.20
C PRO A 113 -4.35 1.92 13.18
N GLN A 114 -5.17 2.97 13.10
CA GLN A 114 -5.19 4.12 14.00
C GLN A 114 -5.16 3.70 15.47
N GLY A 115 -4.32 4.37 16.27
CA GLY A 115 -4.22 4.17 17.72
C GLY A 115 -3.29 3.04 18.17
N LEU A 116 -3.00 2.04 17.33
CA LEU A 116 -2.04 0.98 17.68
C LEU A 116 -0.62 1.56 17.83
N ARG A 117 0.06 1.16 18.91
CA ARG A 117 1.48 1.41 19.14
C ARG A 117 2.28 0.38 18.35
N PHE A 118 3.34 0.86 17.72
CA PHE A 118 4.30 0.00 17.04
C PHE A 118 5.72 0.54 17.09
N ALA A 119 6.69 -0.37 17.02
CA ALA A 119 8.11 -0.09 16.85
C ALA A 119 8.61 -0.85 15.61
N VAL A 120 9.61 -0.29 14.93
CA VAL A 120 10.15 -0.85 13.69
C VAL A 120 11.65 -1.07 13.82
N ASP A 121 12.04 -2.33 13.73
CA ASP A 121 13.42 -2.77 13.59
C ASP A 121 13.77 -3.00 12.12
N LEU A 122 15.06 -2.83 11.81
CA LEU A 122 15.61 -2.83 10.45
C LEU A 122 16.63 -3.97 10.29
N PRO A 123 16.20 -5.23 10.15
CA PRO A 123 17.10 -6.39 10.14
C PRO A 123 18.10 -6.42 8.99
N ASP A 124 17.83 -5.69 7.89
CA ASP A 124 18.73 -5.59 6.73
C ASP A 124 19.56 -4.28 6.72
N GLY A 125 19.54 -3.51 7.81
CA GLY A 125 20.06 -2.15 7.83
C GLY A 125 19.10 -1.16 7.12
N PRO A 126 19.60 -0.08 6.48
CA PRO A 126 18.74 1.01 6.00
C PRO A 126 17.59 0.59 5.07
N SER A 127 16.38 1.01 5.41
CA SER A 127 15.14 0.70 4.67
C SER A 127 14.52 1.96 4.05
N ARG A 128 13.81 1.76 2.93
CA ARG A 128 13.02 2.78 2.23
C ARG A 128 11.71 2.16 1.72
N GLY A 129 10.67 2.96 1.68
CA GLY A 129 9.40 2.59 1.03
C GLY A 129 8.39 3.73 1.07
N TYR A 130 7.12 3.36 0.93
CA TYR A 130 6.01 4.29 0.77
C TYR A 130 4.99 4.07 1.89
N VAL A 131 4.28 5.13 2.27
CA VAL A 131 3.17 5.08 3.24
C VAL A 131 2.03 5.93 2.73
N SER A 132 0.84 5.36 2.63
CA SER A 132 -0.41 6.12 2.59
C SER A 132 -0.98 6.21 4.01
N GLU A 133 -1.38 7.40 4.42
CA GLU A 133 -1.99 7.68 5.71
C GLU A 133 -3.42 8.18 5.48
N ILE A 134 -4.40 7.33 5.77
CA ILE A 134 -5.82 7.66 5.63
C ILE A 134 -6.39 8.06 6.99
N PHE A 135 -7.32 9.03 7.01
CA PHE A 135 -8.00 9.43 8.24
C PHE A 135 -9.52 9.39 8.03
N GLY A 136 -10.27 8.95 9.04
CA GLY A 136 -11.73 8.92 9.02
C GLY A 136 -12.36 7.78 8.21
N ALA A 137 -11.56 6.82 7.73
CA ALA A 137 -11.99 5.55 7.17
C ALA A 137 -10.87 4.51 7.39
N HIS A 138 -11.21 3.23 7.21
CA HIS A 138 -10.26 2.12 7.27
C HIS A 138 -10.16 1.43 5.90
N PHE A 139 -9.05 0.71 5.68
CA PHE A 139 -8.89 -0.12 4.49
C PHE A 139 -9.75 -1.38 4.57
N GLN A 140 -10.41 -1.72 3.47
CA GLN A 140 -11.21 -2.92 3.26
C GLN A 140 -10.95 -3.51 1.86
N LEU A 141 -11.46 -4.72 1.59
CA LEU A 141 -11.47 -5.25 0.23
C LEU A 141 -12.46 -4.47 -0.66
N PRO A 142 -12.17 -4.32 -1.97
CA PRO A 142 -13.13 -3.76 -2.90
C PRO A 142 -14.33 -4.70 -3.10
N ASP A 143 -15.50 -4.11 -3.42
CA ASP A 143 -16.64 -4.88 -3.93
C ASP A 143 -16.26 -5.51 -5.28
N LEU A 144 -16.24 -6.85 -5.33
CA LEU A 144 -15.82 -7.61 -6.52
C LEU A 144 -16.80 -7.46 -7.71
N GLY A 145 -18.04 -7.05 -7.47
CA GLY A 145 -19.05 -6.87 -8.51
C GLY A 145 -19.18 -8.11 -9.42
N PRO A 146 -19.11 -7.96 -10.76
CA PRO A 146 -19.17 -9.09 -11.70
C PRO A 146 -18.03 -10.13 -11.60
N ILE A 147 -16.93 -9.85 -10.90
CA ILE A 147 -15.88 -10.86 -10.61
C ILE A 147 -16.45 -11.96 -9.69
N GLY A 148 -17.48 -11.64 -8.90
CA GLY A 148 -18.21 -12.59 -8.08
C GLY A 148 -17.58 -12.80 -6.71
N ALA A 149 -17.44 -14.06 -6.28
CA ALA A 149 -17.06 -14.40 -4.91
C ALA A 149 -15.54 -14.63 -4.70
N ASN A 150 -14.73 -14.67 -5.76
CA ASN A 150 -13.30 -14.99 -5.67
C ASN A 150 -12.52 -14.21 -6.75
N GLY A 151 -11.44 -13.56 -6.34
CA GLY A 151 -10.53 -12.84 -7.23
C GLY A 151 -9.72 -11.80 -6.46
N LEU A 152 -8.87 -11.07 -7.17
CA LEU A 152 -8.06 -9.97 -6.62
C LEU A 152 -7.26 -10.42 -5.38
N ALA A 153 -7.35 -9.67 -4.28
CA ALA A 153 -6.74 -10.03 -3.00
C ALA A 153 -7.67 -10.93 -2.17
N SER A 154 -7.39 -12.25 -2.14
CA SER A 154 -8.20 -13.18 -1.35
C SER A 154 -8.12 -12.88 0.17
N PRO A 155 -9.25 -12.82 0.90
CA PRO A 155 -9.25 -12.53 2.35
C PRO A 155 -8.34 -13.47 3.16
N ARG A 156 -8.25 -14.74 2.75
CA ARG A 156 -7.43 -15.79 3.38
C ARG A 156 -5.94 -15.43 3.47
N ASP A 157 -5.45 -14.67 2.50
CA ASP A 157 -4.01 -14.44 2.32
C ASP A 157 -3.50 -13.21 3.07
N PHE A 158 -4.39 -12.49 3.77
CA PHE A 158 -4.06 -11.48 4.77
C PHE A 158 -3.74 -12.13 6.12
N LEU A 159 -2.63 -11.74 6.72
CA LEU A 159 -2.04 -12.34 7.92
C LEU A 159 -1.92 -11.32 9.05
N SER A 160 -2.51 -11.62 10.20
CA SER A 160 -2.37 -10.87 11.46
C SER A 160 -1.37 -11.58 12.38
N PRO A 161 -0.63 -10.88 13.26
CA PRO A 161 0.32 -11.53 14.17
C PRO A 161 -0.38 -12.45 15.17
N THR A 162 0.33 -13.40 15.76
CA THR A 162 -0.09 -14.00 17.04
C THR A 162 0.36 -13.13 18.20
N ALA A 163 -0.39 -13.13 19.31
CA ALA A 163 -0.05 -12.42 20.54
C ALA A 163 1.40 -12.73 20.98
N TRP A 164 2.10 -11.66 21.36
CA TRP A 164 3.45 -11.70 21.88
C TRP A 164 3.62 -10.50 22.81
N PHE A 165 4.38 -10.67 23.89
CA PHE A 165 4.64 -9.61 24.86
C PHE A 165 6.09 -9.66 25.36
N GLU A 166 6.57 -8.53 25.86
CA GLU A 166 7.74 -8.44 26.72
C GLU A 166 7.36 -7.87 28.09
N GLN A 167 8.10 -8.28 29.12
CA GLN A 167 7.85 -7.93 30.52
C GLN A 167 9.07 -7.23 31.15
N GLU A 168 10.02 -6.80 30.33
CA GLU A 168 11.26 -6.19 30.80
C GLU A 168 11.02 -4.77 31.32
N HIS A 169 11.68 -4.44 32.44
CA HIS A 169 11.74 -3.09 32.95
C HIS A 169 12.61 -2.27 31.99
N HIS A 170 12.02 -1.23 31.40
CA HIS A 170 12.65 -0.45 30.35
C HIS A 170 12.61 1.04 30.71
N PRO A 171 13.47 1.50 31.64
CA PRO A 171 13.47 2.89 32.11
C PRO A 171 13.55 3.91 30.98
N GLY A 172 12.70 4.93 31.03
CA GLY A 172 12.68 6.00 30.03
C GLY A 172 12.22 5.59 28.61
N TYR A 173 11.54 4.46 28.46
CA TYR A 173 10.92 4.07 27.19
C TYR A 173 9.99 5.20 26.68
N THR A 174 10.19 5.62 25.43
CA THR A 174 9.48 6.76 24.86
C THR A 174 8.35 6.31 23.92
N ILE A 175 7.12 6.77 24.15
CA ILE A 175 6.05 6.68 23.16
C ILE A 175 5.88 8.04 22.49
N VAL A 176 6.12 8.07 21.19
CA VAL A 176 5.76 9.17 20.31
C VAL A 176 4.31 9.00 19.90
N HIS A 177 3.49 10.02 20.10
CA HIS A 177 2.13 10.11 19.58
C HIS A 177 2.09 11.11 18.44
N LYS A 178 1.68 10.66 17.25
CA LYS A 178 1.27 11.58 16.17
C LYS A 178 -0.19 11.95 16.38
N TYR A 179 -0.46 13.25 16.57
CA TYR A 179 -1.79 13.78 16.87
C TYR A 179 -1.95 15.19 16.27
N GLY A 180 -3.01 15.40 15.48
CA GLY A 180 -3.26 16.66 14.78
C GLY A 180 -2.20 16.99 13.72
N GLY A 181 -1.44 16.00 13.24
CA GLY A 181 -0.27 16.18 12.38
C GLY A 181 1.04 16.48 13.11
N GLU A 182 1.01 16.79 14.40
CA GLU A 182 2.17 17.07 15.24
C GLU A 182 2.68 15.81 15.97
N LEU A 183 3.92 15.85 16.49
CA LEU A 183 4.51 14.77 17.28
C LEU A 183 4.65 15.18 18.76
N PHE A 184 4.07 14.38 19.64
CA PHE A 184 4.17 14.50 21.10
C PHE A 184 4.91 13.29 21.67
N SER A 185 5.55 13.42 22.83
CA SER A 185 6.26 12.30 23.47
C SER A 185 5.85 12.15 24.94
N ALA A 186 5.70 10.91 25.39
CA ALA A 186 5.55 10.54 26.79
C ALA A 186 6.55 9.43 27.15
N THR A 187 7.09 9.47 28.37
CA THR A 187 8.08 8.50 28.87
C THR A 187 7.47 7.62 29.95
N GLN A 188 7.79 6.33 29.94
CA GLN A 188 7.40 5.35 30.95
C GLN A 188 8.53 4.32 31.17
N ASP A 189 8.53 3.60 32.30
CA ASP A 189 9.63 2.70 32.66
C ASP A 189 9.37 1.22 32.32
N PHE A 190 8.52 0.97 31.33
CA PHE A 190 8.14 -0.35 30.84
C PHE A 190 7.80 -0.29 29.35
N SER A 191 7.96 -1.39 28.62
CA SER A 191 7.53 -1.45 27.21
C SER A 191 6.00 -1.40 27.07
N PRO A 192 5.45 -0.68 26.08
CA PRO A 192 4.04 -0.77 25.73
C PRO A 192 3.65 -2.13 25.11
N PHE A 193 4.62 -2.95 24.69
CA PHE A 193 4.35 -4.26 24.09
C PHE A 193 4.17 -5.36 25.15
N ASN A 194 3.32 -5.09 26.14
CA ASN A 194 3.08 -5.96 27.31
C ASN A 194 1.72 -6.70 27.24
N VAL A 195 1.08 -6.73 26.07
CA VAL A 195 -0.23 -7.35 25.83
C VAL A 195 -0.09 -8.88 25.71
N VAL A 196 -0.34 -9.59 26.80
CA VAL A 196 -0.20 -11.06 26.88
C VAL A 196 -1.21 -11.80 25.98
N ALA A 197 -2.39 -11.22 25.75
CA ALA A 197 -3.42 -11.80 24.90
C ALA A 197 -4.41 -10.73 24.42
N TRP A 198 -5.07 -11.01 23.29
CA TRP A 198 -6.05 -10.13 22.69
C TRP A 198 -7.10 -10.90 21.88
N HIS A 199 -8.28 -10.30 21.71
CA HIS A 199 -9.32 -10.79 20.80
C HIS A 199 -10.04 -9.62 20.15
N GLY A 200 -10.52 -9.78 18.93
CA GLY A 200 -11.19 -8.73 18.16
C GLY A 200 -10.89 -8.76 16.66
N ASN A 201 -11.40 -7.77 15.94
CA ASN A 201 -11.26 -7.63 14.48
C ASN A 201 -10.52 -6.33 14.06
N TYR A 202 -10.03 -5.54 15.03
CA TYR A 202 -9.24 -4.34 14.79
C TYR A 202 -7.77 -4.64 15.08
N VAL A 203 -7.04 -5.06 14.04
CA VAL A 203 -5.72 -5.69 14.16
C VAL A 203 -4.78 -5.20 13.06
N PRO A 204 -3.45 -5.16 13.30
CA PRO A 204 -2.48 -4.95 12.23
C PRO A 204 -2.37 -6.21 11.38
N TYR A 205 -2.27 -6.05 10.06
CA TYR A 205 -2.21 -7.16 9.13
C TYR A 205 -1.26 -6.91 7.96
N LYS A 206 -0.64 -7.97 7.45
CA LYS A 206 0.21 -7.95 6.25
C LYS A 206 -0.39 -8.77 5.11
N TYR A 207 0.01 -8.46 3.88
CA TYR A 207 -0.40 -9.17 2.67
C TYR A 207 0.75 -9.27 1.68
N ASP A 208 0.91 -10.44 1.05
CA ASP A 208 1.93 -10.71 0.03
C ASP A 208 1.33 -10.46 -1.36
N LEU A 209 1.84 -9.45 -2.08
CA LEU A 209 1.29 -9.02 -3.36
C LEU A 209 1.52 -10.05 -4.48
N SER A 210 2.42 -11.02 -4.29
CA SER A 210 2.59 -12.13 -5.24
C SER A 210 1.41 -13.10 -5.27
N LYS A 211 0.56 -13.06 -4.23
CA LYS A 211 -0.66 -13.87 -4.12
C LYS A 211 -1.90 -13.22 -4.74
N PHE A 212 -1.77 -12.01 -5.27
CA PHE A 212 -2.87 -11.33 -5.95
C PHE A 212 -3.31 -12.14 -7.17
N CYS A 213 -4.61 -12.29 -7.35
CA CYS A 213 -5.21 -12.95 -8.52
C CYS A 213 -5.62 -11.87 -9.54
N PRO A 214 -4.76 -11.51 -10.51
CA PRO A 214 -5.05 -10.43 -11.44
C PRO A 214 -6.18 -10.80 -12.41
N PHE A 215 -7.14 -9.89 -12.56
CA PHE A 215 -8.14 -9.92 -13.61
C PHE A 215 -7.76 -8.90 -14.67
N ASN A 216 -7.96 -9.24 -15.94
CA ASN A 216 -7.69 -8.37 -17.08
C ASN A 216 -8.53 -8.83 -18.28
N THR A 217 -8.48 -8.10 -19.38
CA THR A 217 -8.99 -8.56 -20.67
C THR A 217 -8.42 -9.93 -21.06
N VAL A 218 -9.26 -10.72 -21.73
CA VAL A 218 -8.89 -12.00 -22.37
C VAL A 218 -9.16 -11.97 -23.88
N LEU A 219 -9.46 -10.80 -24.46
CA LEU A 219 -9.77 -10.67 -25.89
C LEU A 219 -9.29 -9.35 -26.51
N LEU A 220 -9.80 -8.20 -26.05
CA LEU A 220 -9.56 -6.89 -26.66
C LEU A 220 -9.58 -5.75 -25.61
N ASP A 221 -9.10 -4.57 -26.01
CA ASP A 221 -8.97 -3.34 -25.21
C ASP A 221 -8.10 -3.48 -23.95
N HIS A 222 -7.96 -2.40 -23.18
CA HIS A 222 -7.21 -2.35 -21.93
C HIS A 222 -8.20 -2.12 -20.79
N GLY A 223 -8.27 -3.02 -19.81
CA GLY A 223 -9.18 -2.88 -18.66
C GLY A 223 -8.75 -1.76 -17.73
N ASP A 224 -9.72 -0.99 -17.21
CA ASP A 224 -9.46 0.13 -16.30
C ASP A 224 -8.63 -0.32 -15.07
N PRO A 225 -7.67 0.50 -14.60
CA PRO A 225 -6.68 0.07 -13.60
C PRO A 225 -7.28 -0.36 -12.26
N SER A 226 -8.49 0.11 -11.93
CA SER A 226 -9.28 -0.31 -10.75
C SER A 226 -9.57 -1.82 -10.69
N VAL A 227 -9.46 -2.54 -11.80
CA VAL A 227 -9.49 -4.02 -11.81
C VAL A 227 -8.33 -4.65 -11.02
N ASN A 228 -7.30 -3.87 -10.67
CA ASN A 228 -6.16 -4.32 -9.86
C ASN A 228 -6.16 -3.75 -8.43
N THR A 229 -7.30 -3.28 -7.90
CA THR A 229 -7.41 -2.82 -6.51
C THR A 229 -7.19 -3.98 -5.52
N VAL A 230 -6.26 -3.77 -4.59
CA VAL A 230 -5.95 -4.70 -3.48
C VAL A 230 -6.75 -4.33 -2.24
N LEU A 231 -6.77 -3.03 -1.90
CA LEU A 231 -7.50 -2.47 -0.77
C LEU A 231 -8.09 -1.12 -1.18
N THR A 232 -9.29 -0.83 -0.68
CA THR A 232 -9.97 0.46 -0.82
C THR A 232 -10.28 1.04 0.56
N ALA A 233 -10.19 2.35 0.70
CA ALA A 233 -10.82 3.07 1.80
C ALA A 233 -12.00 3.86 1.21
N PRO A 234 -13.26 3.59 1.58
CA PRO A 234 -14.42 4.23 0.96
C PRO A 234 -14.64 5.68 1.45
N THR A 235 -15.52 6.42 0.76
CA THR A 235 -16.18 7.61 1.30
C THR A 235 -17.68 7.39 1.49
N ASP A 236 -18.36 8.34 2.12
CA ASP A 236 -19.83 8.38 2.20
C ASP A 236 -20.53 8.46 0.82
N LYS A 237 -19.80 8.78 -0.25
CA LYS A 237 -20.32 8.80 -1.62
C LYS A 237 -20.09 7.41 -2.27
N PRO A 238 -21.15 6.65 -2.61
CA PRO A 238 -21.01 5.35 -3.24
C PRO A 238 -20.17 5.40 -4.53
N GLY A 239 -19.29 4.42 -4.69
CA GLY A 239 -18.39 4.31 -5.84
C GLY A 239 -17.26 5.36 -5.87
N VAL A 240 -17.03 6.12 -4.80
CA VAL A 240 -15.88 7.04 -4.69
C VAL A 240 -15.04 6.67 -3.48
N ALA A 241 -13.85 6.11 -3.74
CA ALA A 241 -12.88 5.80 -2.71
C ALA A 241 -12.19 7.06 -2.18
N LEU A 242 -11.98 7.09 -0.86
CA LEU A 242 -11.05 7.97 -0.17
C LEU A 242 -9.65 7.75 -0.77
N LEU A 243 -9.21 6.50 -0.82
CA LEU A 243 -7.98 6.06 -1.47
C LEU A 243 -8.12 4.61 -1.92
N ASP A 244 -7.78 4.32 -3.18
CA ASP A 244 -7.58 2.97 -3.68
C ASP A 244 -6.09 2.64 -3.75
N PHE A 245 -5.69 1.50 -3.18
CA PHE A 245 -4.38 0.91 -3.35
C PHE A 245 -4.44 -0.14 -4.46
N VAL A 246 -3.93 0.24 -5.62
CA VAL A 246 -3.95 -0.53 -6.87
C VAL A 246 -2.53 -1.04 -7.16
N ILE A 247 -2.38 -2.25 -7.67
CA ILE A 247 -1.07 -2.76 -8.11
C ILE A 247 -1.00 -3.04 -9.62
N PHE A 248 0.21 -3.10 -10.16
CA PHE A 248 0.48 -3.54 -11.53
C PHE A 248 1.39 -4.76 -11.49
N PRO A 249 0.82 -5.96 -11.27
CA PRO A 249 1.59 -7.16 -10.97
C PRO A 249 2.06 -7.87 -12.26
N PRO A 250 2.93 -8.89 -12.14
CA PRO A 250 3.22 -9.83 -13.21
C PRO A 250 1.94 -10.47 -13.76
N ARG A 251 1.67 -10.30 -15.06
CA ARG A 251 0.42 -10.73 -15.70
C ARG A 251 0.61 -11.08 -17.17
N TRP A 252 -0.35 -11.78 -17.74
CA TRP A 252 -0.41 -12.04 -19.18
C TRP A 252 -1.02 -10.86 -19.92
N LEU A 253 -0.49 -10.58 -21.11
CA LEU A 253 -1.00 -9.63 -22.10
C LEU A 253 -1.42 -10.43 -23.33
N VAL A 254 -2.72 -10.57 -23.54
CA VAL A 254 -3.31 -11.39 -24.62
C VAL A 254 -4.23 -10.60 -25.56
N ALA A 255 -4.47 -9.32 -25.27
CA ALA A 255 -5.42 -8.50 -26.04
C ALA A 255 -5.02 -8.42 -27.52
N GLU A 256 -5.91 -8.87 -28.40
CA GLU A 256 -5.76 -8.85 -29.85
C GLU A 256 -6.02 -7.45 -30.39
N ASN A 257 -5.29 -7.04 -31.43
CA ASN A 257 -5.50 -5.79 -32.18
C ASN A 257 -5.57 -4.52 -31.31
N THR A 258 -4.93 -4.57 -30.14
CA THR A 258 -5.10 -3.60 -29.04
C THR A 258 -3.78 -2.89 -28.74
N PHE A 259 -3.85 -1.58 -28.48
CA PHE A 259 -2.74 -0.85 -27.85
C PHE A 259 -2.65 -1.30 -26.37
N ARG A 260 -1.78 -2.28 -26.10
CA ARG A 260 -1.70 -2.98 -24.81
C ARG A 260 -1.22 -2.13 -23.61
N PRO A 261 -0.32 -1.14 -23.73
CA PRO A 261 0.01 -0.25 -22.62
C PRO A 261 -1.22 0.58 -22.17
N PRO A 262 -1.17 1.23 -21.00
CA PRO A 262 -2.24 2.15 -20.58
C PRO A 262 -2.55 3.21 -21.65
N TYR A 263 -3.81 3.59 -21.76
CA TYR A 263 -4.28 4.60 -22.71
C TYR A 263 -3.86 6.04 -22.29
N TYR A 264 -3.93 6.99 -23.23
CA TYR A 264 -3.83 8.41 -22.87
C TYR A 264 -5.04 8.83 -22.04
N HIS A 265 -4.79 9.48 -20.91
CA HIS A 265 -5.78 9.60 -19.83
C HIS A 265 -5.80 10.98 -19.18
N ARG A 266 -6.98 11.33 -18.66
CA ARG A 266 -7.28 12.52 -17.84
C ARG A 266 -8.35 12.13 -16.83
N ASN A 267 -7.95 12.02 -15.57
CA ASN A 267 -8.79 11.47 -14.51
C ASN A 267 -9.46 12.57 -13.67
N CYS A 268 -10.60 12.28 -13.03
CA CYS A 268 -11.13 13.13 -11.94
C CYS A 268 -10.45 12.84 -10.60
N MET A 269 -9.88 11.66 -10.43
CA MET A 269 -9.01 11.29 -9.31
C MET A 269 -7.61 11.88 -9.53
N SER A 270 -6.76 11.78 -8.50
CA SER A 270 -5.33 12.05 -8.57
C SER A 270 -4.54 10.76 -8.34
N GLU A 271 -3.53 10.54 -9.17
CA GLU A 271 -2.82 9.27 -9.28
C GLU A 271 -1.38 9.44 -8.78
N PHE A 272 -1.06 8.89 -7.61
CA PHE A 272 0.33 8.79 -7.12
C PHE A 272 0.86 7.38 -7.41
N MET A 273 1.83 7.25 -8.30
CA MET A 273 2.45 5.95 -8.61
C MET A 273 3.78 5.76 -7.90
N GLY A 274 4.07 4.52 -7.49
CA GLY A 274 5.36 4.07 -6.99
C GLY A 274 5.81 2.75 -7.61
N LEU A 275 7.09 2.41 -7.47
CA LEU A 275 7.70 1.21 -8.05
C LEU A 275 8.48 0.45 -6.98
N ILE A 276 8.10 -0.81 -6.74
CA ILE A 276 8.73 -1.66 -5.73
C ILE A 276 10.01 -2.28 -6.29
N TYR A 277 9.92 -2.90 -7.47
CA TYR A 277 11.03 -3.47 -8.23
C TYR A 277 10.71 -3.56 -9.72
N GLY A 278 11.73 -3.72 -10.57
CA GLY A 278 11.58 -3.86 -12.02
C GLY A 278 11.43 -2.54 -12.76
N MET A 279 10.57 -2.53 -13.78
CA MET A 279 10.25 -1.38 -14.65
C MET A 279 8.75 -1.32 -14.94
N TYR A 280 8.16 -0.13 -15.04
CA TYR A 280 6.74 0.04 -15.34
C TYR A 280 6.50 0.22 -16.85
N GLU A 281 5.54 -0.49 -17.42
CA GLU A 281 5.36 -0.61 -18.88
C GLU A 281 5.08 0.72 -19.60
N ALA A 282 4.43 1.68 -18.95
CA ALA A 282 4.09 2.98 -19.53
C ALA A 282 5.28 3.96 -19.57
N LYS A 283 6.42 3.62 -18.96
CA LYS A 283 7.62 4.46 -18.82
C LYS A 283 8.87 3.68 -19.19
N ALA A 284 9.42 3.97 -20.38
CA ALA A 284 10.63 3.32 -20.87
C ALA A 284 11.87 3.67 -20.04
N ASP A 285 11.95 4.89 -19.53
CA ASP A 285 13.04 5.41 -18.70
C ASP A 285 12.51 6.27 -17.53
N GLY A 286 13.40 6.67 -16.61
CA GLY A 286 13.15 7.68 -15.57
C GLY A 286 12.36 7.21 -14.34
N PHE A 287 11.49 6.21 -14.47
CA PHE A 287 10.72 5.66 -13.35
C PHE A 287 11.39 4.40 -12.78
N LEU A 288 12.22 4.59 -11.75
CA LEU A 288 13.04 3.54 -11.11
C LEU A 288 12.49 3.09 -9.74
N PRO A 289 12.84 1.88 -9.26
CA PRO A 289 12.43 1.39 -7.94
C PRO A 289 12.77 2.37 -6.80
N GLY A 290 11.78 2.71 -5.97
CA GLY A 290 11.89 3.76 -4.95
C GLY A 290 11.55 5.18 -5.44
N GLY A 291 11.39 5.37 -6.75
CA GLY A 291 10.86 6.60 -7.35
C GLY A 291 9.34 6.72 -7.22
N ALA A 292 8.82 7.92 -7.53
CA ALA A 292 7.39 8.20 -7.52
C ALA A 292 7.01 9.19 -8.62
N SER A 293 5.75 9.16 -9.06
CA SER A 293 5.15 10.19 -9.93
C SER A 293 3.77 10.57 -9.42
N LEU A 294 3.32 11.78 -9.76
CA LEU A 294 2.00 12.30 -9.39
C LEU A 294 1.33 12.92 -10.62
N HIS A 295 0.20 12.35 -11.06
CA HIS A 295 -0.69 12.98 -12.02
C HIS A 295 -1.91 13.52 -11.26
N SER A 296 -1.91 14.83 -10.99
CA SER A 296 -3.02 15.51 -10.33
C SER A 296 -4.28 15.50 -11.20
N CYS A 297 -5.45 15.55 -10.55
CA CYS A 297 -6.77 15.69 -11.19
C CYS A 297 -6.76 16.48 -12.52
N MET A 298 -7.30 15.87 -13.57
CA MET A 298 -7.46 16.36 -14.95
C MET A 298 -6.16 16.62 -15.74
N THR A 299 -4.99 16.40 -15.15
CA THR A 299 -3.69 16.51 -15.84
C THR A 299 -3.56 15.41 -16.90
N PRO A 300 -3.33 15.75 -18.18
CA PRO A 300 -3.11 14.76 -19.22
C PRO A 300 -1.85 13.93 -18.94
N HIS A 301 -1.98 12.62 -19.05
CA HIS A 301 -0.89 11.66 -18.89
C HIS A 301 -1.14 10.43 -19.79
N GLY A 302 -0.23 9.47 -19.75
CA GLY A 302 -0.27 8.28 -20.60
C GLY A 302 1.13 7.78 -20.94
N PRO A 303 1.25 6.85 -21.90
CA PRO A 303 2.53 6.27 -22.30
C PRO A 303 3.45 7.34 -22.89
N ASP A 304 4.75 7.23 -22.58
CA ASP A 304 5.75 8.13 -23.15
C ASP A 304 5.95 7.89 -24.67
N THR A 305 6.68 8.79 -25.33
CA THR A 305 6.94 8.73 -26.77
C THR A 305 7.59 7.41 -27.19
N LYS A 306 8.56 6.91 -26.41
CA LYS A 306 9.30 5.68 -26.75
C LYS A 306 8.38 4.48 -26.64
N THR A 307 7.58 4.39 -25.58
CA THR A 307 6.59 3.32 -25.39
C THR A 307 5.53 3.33 -26.50
N TYR A 308 5.03 4.52 -26.89
CA TYR A 308 4.05 4.64 -27.98
C TYR A 308 4.60 4.15 -29.32
N GLU A 309 5.72 4.72 -29.78
CA GLU A 309 6.34 4.38 -31.08
C GLU A 309 6.83 2.92 -31.11
N ALA A 310 7.36 2.38 -30.01
CA ALA A 310 7.75 0.97 -29.91
C ALA A 310 6.56 0.00 -29.90
N THR A 311 5.37 0.45 -29.48
CA THR A 311 4.14 -0.36 -29.52
C THR A 311 3.55 -0.39 -30.93
N ILE A 312 3.36 0.78 -31.57
CA ILE A 312 2.73 0.83 -32.90
C ILE A 312 3.62 0.21 -33.99
N SER A 313 4.95 0.29 -33.88
CA SER A 313 5.88 -0.39 -34.79
C SER A 313 5.84 -1.92 -34.70
N ARG A 314 5.21 -2.48 -33.66
CA ARG A 314 5.03 -3.93 -33.44
C ARG A 314 3.60 -4.41 -33.72
N ALA A 315 2.73 -3.59 -34.32
CA ALA A 315 1.31 -3.91 -34.53
C ALA A 315 1.05 -5.26 -35.26
N ALA A 316 1.99 -5.75 -36.06
CA ALA A 316 1.90 -7.06 -36.74
C ALA A 316 2.27 -8.27 -35.86
N ALA A 317 2.82 -8.08 -34.66
CA ALA A 317 3.32 -9.13 -33.77
C ALA A 317 2.46 -9.22 -32.50
N ASN A 318 1.23 -9.73 -32.65
CA ASN A 318 0.19 -9.71 -31.62
C ASN A 318 0.22 -10.90 -30.64
N GLU A 319 1.36 -11.59 -30.52
CA GLU A 319 1.47 -12.83 -29.73
C GLU A 319 1.22 -12.62 -28.23
N PRO A 320 0.68 -13.64 -27.51
CA PRO A 320 0.61 -13.65 -26.06
C PRO A 320 1.98 -13.42 -25.40
N SER A 321 2.07 -12.46 -24.48
CA SER A 321 3.29 -12.20 -23.73
C SER A 321 3.02 -12.08 -22.23
N ARG A 322 4.04 -12.34 -21.40
CA ARG A 322 3.93 -12.25 -19.94
C ARG A 322 4.84 -11.15 -19.42
N LEU A 323 4.26 -10.16 -18.74
CA LEU A 323 5.01 -9.23 -17.91
C LEU A 323 5.46 -9.96 -16.63
N SER A 324 6.74 -9.83 -16.29
CA SER A 324 7.36 -10.46 -15.12
C SER A 324 8.52 -9.62 -14.60
N GLY A 325 9.00 -9.92 -13.39
CA GLY A 325 10.12 -9.20 -12.78
C GLY A 325 9.84 -7.73 -12.42
N THR A 326 8.57 -7.32 -12.36
CA THR A 326 8.15 -5.96 -12.04
C THR A 326 6.93 -5.93 -11.13
N LEU A 327 6.86 -4.91 -10.28
CA LEU A 327 5.71 -4.61 -9.43
C LEU A 327 5.65 -3.10 -9.16
N ALA A 328 4.84 -2.40 -9.94
CA ALA A 328 4.43 -1.02 -9.66
C ALA A 328 3.13 -1.01 -8.85
N PHE A 329 2.80 0.14 -8.26
CA PHE A 329 1.53 0.36 -7.59
C PHE A 329 1.08 1.82 -7.74
N MET A 330 -0.17 2.08 -7.36
CA MET A 330 -0.77 3.41 -7.33
C MET A 330 -1.58 3.59 -6.06
N PHE A 331 -1.45 4.78 -5.46
CA PHE A 331 -2.43 5.36 -4.54
C PHE A 331 -3.29 6.33 -5.35
N GLU A 332 -4.50 5.90 -5.71
CA GLU A 332 -5.48 6.75 -6.39
C GLU A 332 -6.41 7.40 -5.37
N SER A 333 -6.70 8.70 -5.53
CA SER A 333 -7.43 9.49 -4.54
C SER A 333 -8.37 10.50 -5.19
N TRP A 334 -9.63 10.56 -4.75
CA TRP A 334 -10.59 11.56 -5.24
C TRP A 334 -10.27 13.01 -4.82
N LEU A 335 -9.45 13.19 -3.77
CA LEU A 335 -8.91 14.49 -3.41
C LEU A 335 -7.59 14.74 -4.13
N ILE A 336 -7.28 16.03 -4.35
CA ILE A 336 -6.05 16.49 -4.97
C ILE A 336 -4.94 16.59 -3.90
N PRO A 337 -3.89 15.75 -3.93
CA PRO A 337 -2.80 15.83 -2.97
C PRO A 337 -2.01 17.13 -3.12
N ARG A 338 -1.69 17.78 -2.00
CA ARG A 338 -0.80 18.94 -1.96
C ARG A 338 0.63 18.44 -1.77
N VAL A 339 1.49 18.65 -2.77
CA VAL A 339 2.92 18.33 -2.65
C VAL A 339 3.55 19.23 -1.59
N CYS A 340 4.26 18.65 -0.62
CA CYS A 340 4.91 19.40 0.45
C CYS A 340 6.19 20.11 -0.04
N PRO A 341 6.63 21.20 0.62
CA PRO A 341 7.87 21.90 0.23
C PRO A 341 9.08 20.97 0.13
N TRP A 342 9.26 20.05 1.08
CA TRP A 342 10.35 19.06 1.04
C TRP A 342 10.42 18.25 -0.28
N ALA A 343 9.26 17.87 -0.85
CA ALA A 343 9.21 17.14 -2.11
C ALA A 343 9.38 18.05 -3.33
N LEU A 344 8.95 19.31 -3.25
CA LEU A 344 9.19 20.32 -4.29
C LEU A 344 10.65 20.77 -4.34
N ASP A 345 11.31 20.89 -3.19
CA ASP A 345 12.70 21.33 -3.05
C ASP A 345 13.71 20.16 -3.16
N SER A 346 13.20 18.93 -3.35
CA SER A 346 14.02 17.73 -3.46
C SER A 346 14.94 17.78 -4.70
N PRO A 347 16.26 17.52 -4.55
CA PRO A 347 17.19 17.42 -5.68
C PRO A 347 16.91 16.20 -6.57
N CYS A 348 16.07 15.26 -6.11
CA CYS A 348 15.63 14.11 -6.89
C CYS A 348 14.36 14.39 -7.71
N ARG A 349 13.80 15.61 -7.66
CA ARG A 349 12.65 15.98 -8.49
C ARG A 349 13.09 16.17 -9.95
N ASP A 350 12.55 15.33 -10.83
CA ASP A 350 12.68 15.50 -12.27
C ASP A 350 11.89 16.74 -12.74
N LEU A 351 12.60 17.79 -13.12
CA LEU A 351 12.04 19.03 -13.71
C LEU A 351 11.68 18.85 -15.19
N ASP A 352 12.26 17.85 -15.84
CA ASP A 352 12.16 17.57 -17.27
C ASP A 352 11.23 16.39 -17.56
N TYR A 353 10.46 15.91 -16.57
CA TYR A 353 9.51 14.80 -16.70
C TYR A 353 8.54 14.98 -17.88
N TYR A 354 8.13 16.22 -18.18
CA TYR A 354 7.26 16.54 -19.31
C TYR A 354 7.91 16.23 -20.68
N GLN A 355 9.24 16.19 -20.77
CA GLN A 355 9.97 15.93 -22.00
C GLN A 355 9.71 14.54 -22.58
N CYS A 356 9.32 13.56 -21.75
CA CYS A 356 9.06 12.18 -22.23
C CYS A 356 7.90 12.10 -23.24
N TRP A 357 7.02 13.11 -23.30
CA TRP A 357 5.92 13.20 -24.27
C TRP A 357 6.17 14.18 -25.44
N ILE A 358 7.24 14.99 -25.44
CA ILE A 358 7.49 16.02 -26.47
C ILE A 358 7.66 15.42 -27.87
N GLY A 359 8.20 14.19 -27.97
CA GLY A 359 8.47 13.54 -29.24
C GLY A 359 7.25 12.95 -29.95
N LEU A 360 6.06 13.00 -29.34
CA LEU A 360 4.82 12.50 -29.94
C LEU A 360 4.45 13.30 -31.20
N LYS A 361 4.01 12.59 -32.24
CA LYS A 361 3.69 13.15 -33.56
C LYS A 361 2.26 12.83 -33.96
N SER A 362 1.68 13.69 -34.80
CA SER A 362 0.45 13.35 -35.50
C SER A 362 0.75 12.28 -36.55
N HIS A 363 0.07 11.14 -36.42
CA HIS A 363 0.00 10.08 -37.45
C HIS A 363 -1.32 10.15 -38.25
N PHE A 364 -2.08 11.25 -38.11
CA PHE A 364 -3.34 11.44 -38.82
C PHE A 364 -3.13 11.82 -40.29
N SER A 365 -3.50 10.90 -41.17
CA SER A 365 -3.68 11.17 -42.61
C SER A 365 -5.16 11.38 -42.88
N PRO A 366 -5.61 12.61 -43.25
CA PRO A 366 -7.00 12.81 -43.64
C PRO A 366 -7.33 11.97 -44.88
N PRO A 367 -8.58 11.48 -45.03
CA PRO A 367 -9.01 10.91 -46.30
C PRO A 367 -8.84 11.97 -47.39
N ALA A 368 -8.42 11.54 -48.59
CA ALA A 368 -8.42 12.43 -49.74
C ALA A 368 -9.82 13.03 -49.89
N ALA A 369 -9.91 14.35 -50.04
CA ALA A 369 -11.18 14.99 -50.32
C ALA A 369 -11.79 14.32 -51.55
N ALA A 370 -13.08 13.96 -51.47
CA ALA A 370 -13.82 13.65 -52.68
C ALA A 370 -13.68 14.89 -53.58
N VAL A 371 -13.10 14.69 -54.76
CA VAL A 371 -13.18 15.72 -55.79
C VAL A 371 -14.64 15.72 -56.21
N ASP A 372 -15.37 16.74 -55.78
CA ASP A 372 -16.67 17.02 -56.36
C ASP A 372 -16.44 17.36 -57.84
N ASP A 373 -16.68 16.39 -58.71
CA ASP A 373 -16.77 16.56 -60.17
C ASP A 373 -18.05 17.36 -60.51
N GLU A 374 -18.16 18.57 -59.96
CA GLU A 374 -19.09 19.61 -60.35
C GLU A 374 -18.30 20.83 -60.85
N ASN A 375 -17.65 20.71 -62.01
CA ASN A 375 -17.41 21.80 -62.98
C ASN A 375 -16.80 21.28 -64.30
N GLU A 376 -17.69 20.98 -65.26
CA GLU A 376 -17.65 21.22 -66.73
C GLU A 376 -18.19 20.05 -67.59
#